data_AF-A0A2V6QS87-F1
#
_entry.id   AF-A0A2V6QS87-F1
#
_cell.length_a   1.000
_cell.length_b   1.000
_cell.length_c   1.000
_cell.angle_alpha   90.00
_cell.angle_beta   90.00
_cell.angle_gamma   90.00
#
_symmetry.space_group_name_H-M   'P 1'
#
loop_
_entity.id
_entity.type
_entity.pdbx_description
1 polymer ?
#
loop_
_entity_poly.entity_id
_entity_poly.type
_entity_poly.pdbx_seq_one_letter_code
_entity_poly.pdbx_strand_id
1 'polypeptide(L)'
;MPARDIILVTLIAGLLPLCFFRTWIGLLVWTWMAFMNPHRLTWDFAYSLPFSEWVAMATLGGLVFSSDRKPVVWTRETILFLALWAWFCITTLTAMYPEAAWGQLERVSKIFLMSFLLIPFFQDRRRIRVLLLVVAGSIGYYGLKGGIWALLTGGENLVLGAPGNTFISTNNALALALNMCLPIFFYLAKEEPRRWLRYLLHATFFASIVSVLFTYSRGGFLGLLVVLGVLFLSRQNVLPVVLAALLLCLLAFGFAPQKWVNRIDTIVNYQQDGSAMGRLTAWSVAFQLATDNPITGGGFWSIINGQTYRRYLPDYALEDSPDAHSIYFGLLGEHGFPGDTRPRTRRTRLGLELRSDAPGKHHRLPGHRNVCQLRVLRPRLPGVHRLRPSEGARRPAAHPSAPGGRHQHGTARALCREGKEATAAATGLGQVKRPCAG
;
A
#
# COMPACT_ATOMS: atom_id res chain seq x y z
N MET A 1 -27.76 -27.59 5.45
CA MET A 1 -27.22 -26.33 4.90
C MET A 1 -26.11 -25.83 5.83
N PRO A 2 -24.95 -25.38 5.33
CA PRO A 2 -23.87 -24.93 6.19
C PRO A 2 -24.26 -23.67 6.95
N ALA A 3 -23.96 -23.60 8.24
CA ALA A 3 -24.38 -22.49 9.10
C ALA A 3 -23.83 -21.13 8.62
N ARG A 4 -22.59 -21.09 8.12
CA ARG A 4 -21.96 -19.85 7.64
C ARG A 4 -22.64 -19.27 6.39
N ASP A 5 -23.12 -20.14 5.50
CA ASP A 5 -23.89 -19.76 4.31
C ASP A 5 -25.22 -19.10 4.72
N ILE A 6 -25.99 -19.73 5.62
CA ILE A 6 -27.26 -19.19 6.13
C ILE A 6 -27.05 -17.84 6.83
N ILE A 7 -26.04 -17.75 7.70
CA ILE A 7 -25.73 -16.53 8.44
C ILE A 7 -25.42 -15.39 7.47
N LEU A 8 -24.58 -15.63 6.46
CA LEU A 8 -24.21 -14.59 5.49
C LEU A 8 -25.41 -14.15 4.66
N VAL A 9 -26.20 -15.10 4.14
CA VAL A 9 -27.38 -14.80 3.32
C VAL A 9 -28.40 -14.00 4.12
N THR A 10 -28.69 -14.42 5.36
CA THR A 10 -29.65 -13.73 6.24
C THR A 10 -29.16 -12.33 6.60
N LEU A 11 -27.87 -12.19 6.87
CA LEU A 11 -27.24 -10.90 7.14
C LEU A 11 -27.36 -9.96 5.94
N ILE A 12 -26.99 -10.41 4.74
CA ILE A 12 -27.08 -9.59 3.53
C ILE A 12 -28.53 -9.25 3.21
N ALA A 13 -29.44 -10.24 3.26
CA ALA A 13 -30.87 -10.02 3.02
C ALA A 13 -31.46 -8.97 3.99
N GLY A 14 -31.09 -9.02 5.28
CA GLY A 14 -31.49 -8.03 6.27
C GLY A 14 -30.87 -6.64 6.05
N LEU A 15 -29.67 -6.57 5.47
CA LEU A 15 -29.00 -5.31 5.14
C LEU A 15 -29.51 -4.68 3.84
N LEU A 16 -30.08 -5.44 2.89
CA LEU A 16 -30.53 -4.91 1.59
C LEU A 16 -31.54 -3.74 1.71
N PRO A 17 -32.59 -3.80 2.55
CA PRO A 17 -33.48 -2.66 2.76
C PRO A 17 -32.73 -1.43 3.30
N LEU A 18 -31.76 -1.62 4.21
CA LEU A 18 -30.94 -0.52 4.72
C LEU A 18 -30.04 0.07 3.64
N CYS A 19 -29.50 -0.75 2.73
CA CYS A 19 -28.72 -0.27 1.59
C CYS A 19 -29.56 0.62 0.66
N PHE A 20 -30.83 0.26 0.47
CA PHE A 20 -31.78 1.02 -0.35
C PHE A 20 -32.21 2.34 0.32
N PHE A 21 -32.66 2.30 1.58
CA PHE A 21 -33.15 3.50 2.26
C PHE A 21 -32.04 4.40 2.81
N ARG A 22 -30.82 3.89 2.98
CA ARG A 22 -29.65 4.63 3.45
C ARG A 22 -28.44 4.32 2.58
N THR A 23 -28.33 4.98 1.44
CA THR A 23 -27.29 4.75 0.43
C THR A 23 -25.87 4.75 1.00
N TRP A 24 -25.53 5.62 1.95
CA TRP A 24 -24.19 5.61 2.56
C TRP A 24 -23.86 4.30 3.30
N ILE A 25 -24.86 3.62 3.87
CA ILE A 25 -24.71 2.28 4.46
C ILE A 25 -24.51 1.25 3.34
N GLY A 26 -25.28 1.35 2.25
CA GLY A 26 -25.12 0.51 1.08
C GLY A 26 -23.69 0.55 0.51
N LEU A 27 -23.10 1.75 0.42
CA LEU A 27 -21.71 1.95 0.02
C LEU A 27 -20.71 1.30 1.00
N LEU A 28 -20.97 1.35 2.32
CA LEU A 28 -20.13 0.65 3.31
C LEU A 28 -20.23 -0.88 3.18
N VAL A 29 -21.44 -1.42 3.01
CA VAL A 29 -21.66 -2.86 2.85
C VAL A 29 -21.00 -3.33 1.55
N TRP A 30 -21.14 -2.58 0.46
CA TRP A 30 -20.46 -2.88 -0.80
C TRP A 30 -18.93 -2.86 -0.64
N THR A 31 -18.40 -1.86 0.07
CA THR A 31 -16.95 -1.75 0.38
C THR A 31 -16.47 -2.96 1.19
N TRP A 32 -17.21 -3.36 2.22
CA TRP A 32 -16.93 -4.56 3.00
C TRP A 32 -16.90 -5.81 2.12
N MET A 33 -17.91 -5.99 1.25
CA MET A 33 -17.97 -7.13 0.33
C MET A 33 -16.81 -7.15 -0.65
N ALA A 34 -16.44 -5.99 -1.22
CA ALA A 34 -15.37 -5.87 -2.20
C ALA A 34 -13.99 -6.19 -1.62
N PHE A 35 -13.69 -5.69 -0.41
CA PHE A 35 -12.39 -5.91 0.23
C PHE A 35 -12.30 -7.25 0.97
N MET A 36 -13.31 -7.61 1.78
CA MET A 36 -13.25 -8.82 2.60
C MET A 36 -13.61 -10.09 1.82
N ASN A 37 -14.47 -10.00 0.79
CA ASN A 37 -15.01 -11.15 0.07
C ASN A 37 -15.59 -12.24 1.01
N PRO A 38 -16.51 -11.91 1.93
CA PRO A 38 -16.98 -12.85 2.95
C PRO A 38 -17.72 -14.06 2.37
N HIS A 39 -18.32 -13.92 1.18
CA HIS A 39 -18.91 -15.02 0.42
C HIS A 39 -17.88 -16.09 0.03
N ARG A 40 -16.61 -15.72 -0.19
CA ARG A 40 -15.56 -16.72 -0.44
C ARG A 40 -15.17 -17.51 0.80
N LEU A 41 -15.63 -17.08 1.97
CA LEU A 41 -15.46 -17.79 3.22
C LEU A 41 -16.66 -18.67 3.55
N THR A 42 -17.55 -18.98 2.61
CA THR A 42 -18.64 -19.98 2.76
C THR A 42 -18.30 -21.29 2.04
N TRP A 43 -19.10 -22.35 2.22
CA TRP A 43 -18.74 -23.71 1.74
C TRP A 43 -19.58 -24.20 0.57
N ASP A 44 -20.79 -23.65 0.39
CA ASP A 44 -21.79 -24.25 -0.47
C ASP A 44 -22.45 -23.15 -1.32
N PHE A 45 -23.78 -23.10 -1.37
CA PHE A 45 -24.54 -22.21 -2.25
C PHE A 45 -24.20 -20.71 -2.09
N ALA A 46 -23.85 -20.23 -0.89
CA ALA A 46 -23.53 -18.81 -0.71
C ALA A 46 -22.19 -18.43 -1.35
N TYR A 47 -21.33 -19.39 -1.70
CA TYR A 47 -20.00 -19.12 -2.23
C TYR A 47 -20.03 -18.45 -3.62
N SER A 48 -21.02 -18.79 -4.43
CA SER A 48 -21.16 -18.34 -5.81
C SER A 48 -22.21 -17.24 -6.02
N LEU A 49 -22.95 -16.86 -4.97
CA LEU A 49 -23.99 -15.83 -5.09
C LEU A 49 -23.39 -14.43 -5.35
N PRO A 50 -23.99 -13.63 -6.25
CA PRO A 50 -23.49 -12.31 -6.61
C PRO A 50 -23.91 -11.23 -5.61
N PHE A 51 -23.61 -11.44 -4.32
CA PHE A 51 -24.02 -10.53 -3.24
C PHE A 51 -23.58 -9.08 -3.46
N SER A 52 -22.38 -8.86 -3.99
CA SER A 52 -21.89 -7.50 -4.30
C SER A 52 -22.77 -6.78 -5.31
N GLU A 53 -23.36 -7.51 -6.26
CA GLU A 53 -24.29 -6.96 -7.26
C GLU A 53 -25.65 -6.65 -6.63
N TRP A 54 -26.16 -7.52 -5.76
CA TRP A 54 -27.40 -7.25 -5.02
C TRP A 54 -27.29 -5.98 -4.17
N VAL A 55 -26.18 -5.84 -3.43
CA VAL A 55 -25.92 -4.64 -2.64
C VAL A 55 -25.74 -3.41 -3.53
N ALA A 56 -25.03 -3.53 -4.66
CA ALA A 56 -24.87 -2.43 -5.60
C ALA A 56 -26.21 -1.98 -6.19
N MET A 57 -27.05 -2.92 -6.66
CA MET A 57 -28.38 -2.61 -7.22
C MET A 57 -29.28 -1.94 -6.18
N ALA A 58 -29.32 -2.47 -4.94
CA ALA A 58 -30.09 -1.84 -3.86
C ALA A 58 -29.58 -0.42 -3.56
N THR A 59 -28.26 -0.23 -3.51
CA THR A 59 -27.63 1.07 -3.24
C THR A 59 -27.92 2.07 -4.36
N LEU A 60 -27.81 1.64 -5.63
CA LEU A 60 -28.09 2.46 -6.81
C LEU A 60 -29.58 2.82 -6.91
N GLY A 61 -30.49 1.88 -6.64
CA GLY A 61 -31.92 2.16 -6.56
C GLY A 61 -32.25 3.17 -5.44
N GLY A 62 -31.54 3.07 -4.32
CA GLY A 62 -31.64 3.99 -3.19
C GLY A 62 -31.17 5.43 -3.49
N LEU A 63 -30.32 5.65 -4.50
CA LEU A 63 -29.80 6.98 -4.84
C LEU A 63 -30.90 7.99 -5.17
N VAL A 64 -32.02 7.53 -5.72
CA VAL A 64 -33.18 8.37 -6.07
C VAL A 64 -33.87 8.91 -4.82
N PHE A 65 -33.86 8.15 -3.73
CA PHE A 65 -34.53 8.47 -2.47
C PHE A 65 -33.58 9.08 -1.43
N SER A 66 -32.28 9.10 -1.70
CA SER A 66 -31.27 9.61 -0.79
C SER A 66 -31.22 11.14 -0.81
N SER A 67 -31.67 11.75 0.29
CA SER A 67 -31.55 13.17 0.56
C SER A 67 -30.23 13.55 1.26
N ASP A 68 -29.44 12.57 1.71
CA ASP A 68 -28.22 12.77 2.49
C ASP A 68 -26.94 12.87 1.65
N ARG A 69 -27.08 12.97 0.33
CA ARG A 69 -25.97 13.20 -0.61
C ARG A 69 -25.54 14.66 -0.56
N LYS A 70 -24.23 14.89 -0.45
CA LYS A 70 -23.65 16.23 -0.61
C LYS A 70 -23.28 16.48 -2.08
N PRO A 71 -23.10 17.75 -2.50
CA PRO A 71 -22.56 18.06 -3.80
C PRO A 71 -21.21 17.36 -4.03
N VAL A 72 -20.99 16.89 -5.26
CA VAL A 72 -19.71 16.29 -5.64
C VAL A 72 -18.61 17.36 -5.56
N VAL A 73 -17.50 17.03 -4.91
CA VAL A 73 -16.34 17.91 -4.82
C VAL A 73 -15.49 17.71 -6.07
N TRP A 74 -15.52 18.71 -6.96
CA TRP A 74 -14.77 18.72 -8.21
C TRP A 74 -13.34 19.20 -7.99
N THR A 75 -12.49 18.32 -7.45
CA THR A 75 -11.04 18.57 -7.39
C THR A 75 -10.37 18.11 -8.68
N ARG A 76 -9.09 18.49 -8.84
CA ARG A 76 -8.24 17.99 -9.93
C ARG A 76 -8.22 16.47 -9.97
N GLU A 77 -8.16 15.82 -8.81
CA GLU A 77 -8.12 14.36 -8.66
C GLU A 77 -9.44 13.73 -9.12
N THR A 78 -10.60 14.31 -8.74
CA THR A 78 -11.91 13.85 -9.21
C THR A 78 -12.03 13.95 -10.74
N ILE A 79 -11.54 15.04 -11.33
CA ILE A 79 -11.55 15.23 -12.79
C ILE A 79 -10.62 14.24 -13.47
N LEU A 80 -9.39 14.07 -12.96
CA LEU A 80 -8.43 13.08 -13.50
C LEU A 80 -8.96 11.65 -13.40
N PHE A 81 -9.68 11.32 -12.33
CA PHE A 81 -10.31 10.03 -12.16
C PHE A 81 -11.40 9.77 -13.21
N LEU A 82 -12.28 10.74 -13.48
CA LEU A 82 -13.27 10.63 -14.56
C LEU A 82 -12.63 10.62 -15.95
N ALA A 83 -11.61 11.45 -16.17
CA ALA A 83 -10.89 11.50 -17.43
C ALA A 83 -10.21 10.16 -17.72
N LEU A 84 -9.61 9.53 -16.70
CA LEU A 84 -9.03 8.19 -16.80
C LEU A 84 -10.10 7.15 -17.11
N TRP A 85 -11.27 7.23 -16.48
CA TRP A 85 -12.37 6.31 -16.79
C TRP A 85 -12.85 6.45 -18.24
N ALA A 86 -13.07 7.68 -18.71
CA ALA A 86 -13.42 7.95 -20.09
C ALA A 86 -12.33 7.46 -21.06
N TRP A 87 -11.06 7.59 -20.67
CA TRP A 87 -9.93 7.07 -21.43
C TRP A 87 -9.96 5.55 -21.57
N PHE A 88 -10.31 4.83 -20.50
CA PHE A 88 -10.51 3.38 -20.56
C PHE A 88 -11.64 2.98 -21.52
N CYS A 89 -12.73 3.74 -21.56
CA CYS A 89 -13.77 3.52 -22.56
C CYS A 89 -13.23 3.67 -23.98
N ILE A 90 -12.49 4.76 -24.27
CA ILE A 90 -11.94 5.04 -25.60
C ILE A 90 -10.96 3.94 -26.04
N THR A 91 -10.00 3.60 -25.18
CA THR A 91 -8.96 2.60 -25.49
C THR A 91 -9.51 1.19 -25.64
N THR A 92 -10.65 0.88 -24.98
CA THR A 92 -11.33 -0.41 -25.16
C THR A 92 -11.96 -0.54 -26.55
N LEU A 93 -12.43 0.56 -27.17
CA LEU A 93 -12.96 0.54 -28.54
C LEU A 93 -11.91 0.13 -29.58
N THR A 94 -10.64 0.39 -29.29
CA THR A 94 -9.49 0.09 -30.16
C THR A 94 -8.65 -1.07 -29.63
N ALA A 95 -9.17 -1.88 -28.71
CA ALA A 95 -8.40 -2.94 -28.07
C ALA A 95 -7.99 -4.05 -29.06
N MET A 96 -6.77 -4.56 -28.91
CA MET A 96 -6.26 -5.69 -29.70
C MET A 96 -7.04 -6.99 -29.44
N TYR A 97 -7.58 -7.13 -28.22
CA TYR A 97 -8.36 -8.29 -27.80
C TYR A 97 -9.72 -7.83 -27.24
N PRO A 98 -10.71 -7.54 -28.11
CA PRO A 98 -11.96 -6.90 -27.71
C PRO A 98 -12.72 -7.66 -26.62
N GLU A 99 -12.92 -8.97 -26.75
CA GLU A 99 -13.70 -9.76 -25.79
C GLU A 99 -13.15 -9.67 -24.36
N ALA A 100 -11.83 -9.86 -24.20
CA ALA A 100 -11.16 -9.73 -22.91
C ALA A 100 -11.23 -8.28 -22.39
N ALA A 101 -11.04 -7.30 -23.27
CA ALA A 101 -11.03 -5.90 -22.90
C ALA A 101 -12.40 -5.40 -22.43
N TRP A 102 -13.49 -5.80 -23.09
CA TRP A 102 -14.86 -5.48 -22.68
C TRP A 102 -15.20 -6.04 -21.30
N GLY A 103 -14.87 -7.31 -21.04
CA GLY A 103 -15.08 -7.92 -19.72
C GLY A 103 -14.30 -7.18 -18.61
N GLN A 104 -13.09 -6.70 -18.91
CA GLN A 104 -12.32 -5.91 -17.96
C GLN A 104 -12.86 -4.50 -17.78
N LEU A 105 -13.29 -3.84 -18.85
CA LEU A 105 -13.90 -2.52 -18.78
C LEU A 105 -15.18 -2.57 -17.95
N GLU A 106 -16.01 -3.60 -18.08
CA GLU A 106 -17.20 -3.79 -17.24
C GLU A 106 -16.82 -3.86 -15.75
N ARG A 107 -15.83 -4.71 -15.42
CA ARG A 107 -15.32 -4.86 -14.04
C ARG A 107 -14.77 -3.56 -13.49
N VAL A 108 -13.92 -2.86 -14.24
CA VAL A 108 -13.32 -1.58 -13.84
C VAL A 108 -14.39 -0.51 -13.69
N SER A 109 -15.36 -0.45 -14.61
CA SER A 109 -16.46 0.52 -14.57
C SER A 109 -17.35 0.33 -13.35
N LYS A 110 -17.67 -0.92 -12.96
CA LYS A 110 -18.39 -1.21 -11.71
C LYS A 110 -17.63 -0.70 -10.48
N ILE A 111 -16.30 -0.89 -10.43
CA ILE A 111 -15.45 -0.39 -9.33
C ILE A 111 -15.39 1.14 -9.34
N PHE A 112 -15.22 1.75 -10.51
CA PHE A 112 -15.07 3.20 -10.65
C PHE A 112 -16.37 3.94 -10.31
N LEU A 113 -17.51 3.44 -10.78
CA LEU A 113 -18.84 3.95 -10.44
C LEU A 113 -19.03 3.97 -8.92
N MET A 114 -18.82 2.83 -8.26
CA MET A 114 -19.02 2.72 -6.81
C MET A 114 -18.02 3.58 -6.02
N SER A 115 -16.78 3.70 -6.50
CA SER A 115 -15.76 4.57 -5.90
C SER A 115 -16.11 6.05 -6.06
N PHE A 116 -16.65 6.45 -7.21
CA PHE A 116 -17.10 7.82 -7.45
C PHE A 116 -18.27 8.19 -6.53
N LEU A 117 -19.20 7.25 -6.29
CA LEU A 117 -20.31 7.42 -5.36
C LEU A 117 -19.85 7.61 -3.90
N LEU A 118 -18.64 7.22 -3.51
CA LEU A 118 -18.15 7.53 -2.16
C LEU A 118 -17.95 9.05 -1.96
N ILE A 119 -17.59 9.80 -2.99
CA ILE A 119 -17.22 11.23 -2.89
C ILE A 119 -18.37 12.09 -2.31
N PRO A 120 -19.61 12.06 -2.84
CA PRO A 120 -20.70 12.88 -2.30
C PRO A 120 -21.21 12.39 -0.92
N PHE A 121 -20.96 11.14 -0.54
CA PHE A 121 -21.49 10.57 0.71
C PHE A 121 -20.50 10.61 1.88
N PHE A 122 -19.19 10.65 1.63
CA PHE A 122 -18.14 10.52 2.64
C PHE A 122 -17.29 11.79 2.78
N GLN A 123 -17.94 12.92 3.06
CA GLN A 123 -17.23 14.19 3.31
C GLN A 123 -17.12 14.54 4.81
N ASP A 124 -17.90 13.88 5.67
CA ASP A 124 -17.87 14.10 7.11
C ASP A 124 -16.82 13.22 7.79
N ARG A 125 -16.10 13.78 8.77
CA ARG A 125 -15.09 13.06 9.57
C ARG A 125 -15.62 11.74 10.13
N ARG A 126 -16.88 11.73 10.61
CA ARG A 126 -17.51 10.51 11.13
C ARG A 126 -17.64 9.44 10.05
N ARG A 127 -18.14 9.78 8.86
CA ARG A 127 -18.36 8.82 7.77
C ARG A 127 -17.03 8.32 7.21
N ILE A 128 -16.06 9.22 7.01
CA ILE A 128 -14.70 8.84 6.60
C ILE A 128 -14.07 7.87 7.61
N ARG A 129 -14.19 8.16 8.92
CA ARG A 129 -13.68 7.25 9.95
C ARG A 129 -14.34 5.86 9.89
N VAL A 130 -15.66 5.80 9.67
CA VAL A 130 -16.37 4.51 9.53
C VAL A 130 -15.93 3.77 8.26
N LEU A 131 -15.75 4.47 7.14
CA LEU A 131 -15.22 3.89 5.90
C LEU A 131 -13.82 3.29 6.13
N LEU A 132 -12.93 4.04 6.77
CA LEU A 132 -11.59 3.55 7.12
C LEU A 132 -11.64 2.34 8.05
N LEU A 133 -12.55 2.30 9.03
CA LEU A 133 -12.76 1.13 9.88
C LEU A 133 -13.26 -0.07 9.08
N VAL A 134 -14.14 0.12 8.11
CA VAL A 134 -14.63 -0.96 7.24
C VAL A 134 -13.52 -1.49 6.35
N VAL A 135 -12.74 -0.62 5.68
CA VAL A 135 -11.61 -1.02 4.84
C VAL A 135 -10.54 -1.74 5.67
N ALA A 136 -10.10 -1.12 6.76
CA ALA A 136 -9.08 -1.67 7.64
C ALA A 136 -9.57 -2.95 8.32
N GLY A 137 -10.82 -3.02 8.78
CA GLY A 137 -11.40 -4.24 9.35
C GLY A 137 -11.49 -5.39 8.34
N SER A 138 -11.86 -5.08 7.09
CA SER A 138 -11.99 -6.07 6.01
C SER A 138 -10.68 -6.74 5.66
N ILE A 139 -9.63 -5.95 5.41
CA ILE A 139 -8.29 -6.47 5.10
C ILE A 139 -7.59 -6.98 6.37
N GLY A 140 -7.80 -6.29 7.49
CA GLY A 140 -7.28 -6.65 8.81
C GLY A 140 -7.76 -7.99 9.32
N TYR A 141 -8.95 -8.44 8.93
CA TYR A 141 -9.40 -9.81 9.20
C TYR A 141 -8.38 -10.85 8.72
N TYR A 142 -7.87 -10.70 7.49
CA TYR A 142 -6.84 -11.59 6.93
C TYR A 142 -5.48 -11.39 7.59
N GLY A 143 -5.13 -10.15 7.97
CA GLY A 143 -3.90 -9.85 8.72
C GLY A 143 -3.89 -10.45 10.14
N LEU A 144 -5.01 -10.38 10.85
CA LEU A 144 -5.16 -10.93 12.18
C LEU A 144 -5.18 -12.46 12.14
N LYS A 145 -6.03 -13.04 11.28
CA LYS A 145 -6.14 -14.49 11.08
C LYS A 145 -4.81 -15.08 10.62
N GLY A 146 -4.18 -14.48 9.62
CA GLY A 146 -2.90 -14.92 9.06
C GLY A 146 -1.75 -14.81 10.05
N GLY A 147 -1.71 -13.75 10.87
CA GLY A 147 -0.64 -13.51 11.82
C GLY A 147 -0.70 -14.52 12.96
N ILE A 148 -1.90 -14.75 13.51
CA ILE A 148 -2.13 -15.78 14.52
C ILE A 148 -1.78 -17.16 13.95
N TRP A 149 -2.27 -17.48 12.75
CA TRP A 149 -1.99 -18.76 12.11
C TRP A 149 -0.49 -19.01 11.90
N ALA A 150 0.25 -18.00 11.42
CA ALA A 150 1.68 -18.09 11.20
C ALA A 150 2.45 -18.34 12.52
N LEU A 151 2.07 -17.67 13.60
CA LEU A 151 2.69 -17.90 14.92
C LEU A 151 2.40 -19.30 15.45
N LEU A 152 1.16 -19.80 15.30
CA LEU A 152 0.76 -21.13 15.76
C LEU A 152 1.41 -22.27 14.97
N THR A 153 1.70 -22.05 13.69
CA THR A 153 2.26 -23.07 12.79
C THR A 153 3.77 -22.92 12.58
N GLY A 154 4.44 -22.02 13.31
CA GLY A 154 5.87 -21.75 13.13
C GLY A 154 6.22 -21.17 11.75
N GLY A 155 5.23 -20.70 10.99
CA GLY A 155 5.45 -20.05 9.69
C GLY A 155 5.79 -20.97 8.53
N GLU A 156 5.58 -22.30 8.65
CA GLU A 156 5.84 -23.27 7.57
C GLU A 156 4.95 -23.04 6.34
N ASN A 157 3.72 -22.57 6.58
CA ASN A 157 2.72 -22.34 5.56
C ASN A 157 2.62 -20.87 5.16
N LEU A 158 2.33 -20.64 3.88
CA LEU A 158 2.14 -19.29 3.36
C LEU A 158 0.82 -18.71 3.88
N VAL A 159 0.86 -17.45 4.29
CA VAL A 159 -0.34 -16.66 4.57
C VAL A 159 -0.93 -16.17 3.25
N LEU A 160 -2.18 -16.58 2.99
CA LEU A 160 -2.97 -16.23 1.80
C LEU A 160 -4.21 -15.44 2.20
N GLY A 161 -4.75 -14.65 1.26
CA GLY A 161 -5.97 -13.89 1.51
C GLY A 161 -7.24 -14.68 1.20
N ALA A 162 -8.27 -13.98 0.73
CA ALA A 162 -9.57 -14.59 0.44
C ALA A 162 -9.44 -15.66 -0.67
N PRO A 163 -9.92 -16.89 -0.46
CA PRO A 163 -9.79 -17.96 -1.44
C PRO A 163 -10.62 -17.69 -2.71
N GLY A 164 -10.32 -18.44 -3.78
CA GLY A 164 -10.93 -18.24 -5.10
C GLY A 164 -10.28 -17.10 -5.88
N ASN A 165 -10.91 -16.72 -7.00
CA ASN A 165 -10.40 -15.68 -7.90
C ASN A 165 -10.67 -14.25 -7.37
N THR A 166 -10.14 -13.92 -6.18
CA THR A 166 -10.27 -12.59 -5.57
C THR A 166 -9.00 -11.77 -5.78
N PHE A 167 -9.13 -10.43 -5.69
CA PHE A 167 -7.98 -9.52 -5.80
C PHE A 167 -6.90 -9.74 -4.74
N ILE A 168 -7.26 -10.24 -3.56
CA ILE A 168 -6.33 -10.45 -2.44
C ILE A 168 -5.98 -11.93 -2.22
N SER A 169 -6.36 -12.81 -3.14
CA SER A 169 -6.17 -14.26 -3.01
C SER A 169 -4.70 -14.66 -2.91
N THR A 170 -3.84 -13.99 -3.67
CA THR A 170 -2.41 -14.29 -3.72
C THR A 170 -1.65 -13.67 -2.55
N ASN A 171 -0.53 -14.29 -2.21
CA ASN A 171 0.37 -13.83 -1.16
C ASN A 171 0.88 -12.40 -1.41
N ASN A 172 1.27 -12.07 -2.65
CA ASN A 172 1.74 -10.74 -3.02
C ASN A 172 0.66 -9.67 -2.88
N ALA A 173 -0.56 -9.97 -3.33
CA ALA A 173 -1.67 -9.03 -3.26
C ALA A 173 -2.12 -8.79 -1.81
N LEU A 174 -2.19 -9.84 -0.99
CA LEU A 174 -2.48 -9.70 0.43
C LEU A 174 -1.41 -8.86 1.14
N ALA A 175 -0.12 -9.12 0.89
CA ALA A 175 0.97 -8.37 1.51
C ALA A 175 0.91 -6.87 1.15
N LEU A 176 0.63 -6.55 -0.11
CA LEU A 176 0.39 -5.17 -0.56
C LEU A 176 -0.79 -4.54 0.20
N ALA A 177 -1.94 -5.21 0.25
CA ALA A 177 -3.14 -4.69 0.90
C ALA A 177 -2.92 -4.46 2.40
N LEU A 178 -2.24 -5.36 3.09
CA LEU A 178 -1.88 -5.20 4.51
C LEU A 178 -0.95 -4.01 4.73
N ASN A 179 0.09 -3.87 3.90
CA ASN A 179 1.00 -2.71 3.96
C ASN A 179 0.26 -1.38 3.78
N MET A 180 -0.72 -1.32 2.87
CA MET A 180 -1.58 -0.13 2.70
C MET A 180 -2.46 0.15 3.92
N CYS A 181 -2.87 -0.89 4.66
CA CYS A 181 -3.72 -0.75 5.85
C CYS A 181 -2.93 -0.43 7.14
N LEU A 182 -1.63 -0.71 7.22
CA LEU A 182 -0.82 -0.47 8.43
C LEU A 182 -0.90 0.99 8.92
N PRO A 183 -0.70 2.03 8.08
CA PRO A 183 -0.87 3.42 8.51
C PRO A 183 -2.30 3.73 8.95
N ILE A 184 -3.31 3.08 8.35
CA ILE A 184 -4.72 3.26 8.68
C ILE A 184 -5.00 2.70 10.08
N PHE A 185 -4.52 1.49 10.41
CA PHE A 185 -4.65 0.95 11.77
C PHE A 185 -3.96 1.83 12.80
N PHE A 186 -2.75 2.29 12.49
CA PHE A 186 -2.01 3.16 13.39
C PHE A 186 -2.79 4.45 13.68
N TYR A 187 -3.30 5.10 12.63
CA TYR A 187 -4.13 6.30 12.76
C TYR A 187 -5.42 6.05 13.53
N LEU A 188 -6.17 5.00 13.17
CA LEU A 188 -7.42 4.65 13.83
C LEU A 188 -7.21 4.31 15.31
N ALA A 189 -6.15 3.57 15.66
CA ALA A 189 -5.84 3.25 17.05
C ALA A 189 -5.50 4.49 17.87
N LYS A 190 -4.78 5.45 17.28
CA LYS A 190 -4.42 6.71 17.91
C LYS A 190 -5.65 7.58 18.21
N GLU A 191 -6.63 7.63 17.32
CA GLU A 191 -7.85 8.42 17.50
C GLU A 191 -8.98 7.69 18.26
N GLU A 192 -8.84 6.40 18.57
CA GLU A 192 -9.92 5.62 19.17
C GLU A 192 -10.05 5.86 20.68
N PRO A 193 -11.17 6.46 21.17
CA PRO A 193 -11.39 6.65 22.60
C PRO A 193 -11.69 5.33 23.34
N ARG A 194 -12.28 4.34 22.66
CA ARG A 194 -12.66 3.07 23.27
C ARG A 194 -11.44 2.18 23.43
N ARG A 195 -11.03 1.93 24.68
CA ARG A 195 -9.82 1.16 25.00
C ARG A 195 -9.78 -0.22 24.34
N TRP A 196 -10.88 -0.96 24.36
CA TRP A 196 -10.94 -2.31 23.76
C TRP A 196 -10.71 -2.28 22.24
N LEU A 197 -11.33 -1.33 21.53
CA LEU A 197 -11.20 -1.23 20.08
C LEU A 197 -9.80 -0.73 19.69
N ARG A 198 -9.23 0.18 20.49
CA ARG A 198 -7.83 0.59 20.34
C ARG A 198 -6.87 -0.59 20.46
N TYR A 199 -7.05 -1.46 21.46
CA TYR A 199 -6.23 -2.66 21.61
C TYR A 199 -6.44 -3.64 20.46
N LEU A 200 -7.67 -3.82 19.99
CA LEU A 200 -7.95 -4.66 18.81
C LEU A 200 -7.26 -4.12 17.55
N LEU A 201 -7.26 -2.79 17.34
CA LEU A 201 -6.57 -2.15 16.21
C LEU A 201 -5.05 -2.32 16.30
N HIS A 202 -4.45 -2.16 17.49
CA HIS A 202 -3.03 -2.45 17.70
C HIS A 202 -2.69 -3.93 17.50
N ALA A 203 -3.51 -4.84 18.03
CA ALA A 203 -3.33 -6.28 17.84
C ALA A 203 -3.38 -6.64 16.36
N THR A 204 -4.34 -6.08 15.62
CA THR A 204 -4.48 -6.27 14.17
C THR A 204 -3.30 -5.67 13.41
N PHE A 205 -2.79 -4.50 13.83
CA PHE A 205 -1.59 -3.89 13.25
C PHE A 205 -0.37 -4.82 13.38
N PHE A 206 -0.07 -5.31 14.60
CA PHE A 206 1.08 -6.19 14.80
C PHE A 206 0.89 -7.57 14.15
N ALA A 207 -0.30 -8.15 14.20
CA ALA A 207 -0.59 -9.39 13.50
C ALA A 207 -0.48 -9.24 11.96
N SER A 208 -0.83 -8.07 11.42
CA SER A 208 -0.64 -7.76 10.00
C SER A 208 0.84 -7.71 9.61
N ILE A 209 1.71 -7.19 10.47
CA ILE A 209 3.17 -7.22 10.25
C ILE A 209 3.65 -8.68 10.15
N VAL A 210 3.26 -9.53 11.09
CA VAL A 210 3.58 -10.97 11.07
C VAL A 210 3.05 -11.62 9.80
N SER A 211 1.78 -11.37 9.44
CA SER A 211 1.19 -11.85 8.19
C SER A 211 1.99 -11.46 6.96
N VAL A 212 2.42 -10.19 6.88
CA VAL A 212 3.23 -9.72 5.74
C VAL A 212 4.53 -10.52 5.62
N LEU A 213 5.23 -10.78 6.73
CA LEU A 213 6.44 -11.61 6.72
C LEU A 213 6.13 -13.02 6.20
N PHE A 214 5.09 -13.67 6.73
CA PHE A 214 4.73 -15.04 6.37
C PHE A 214 3.86 -15.16 5.11
N THR A 215 3.65 -14.07 4.36
CA THR A 215 3.22 -14.16 2.94
C THR A 215 4.35 -14.66 2.03
N TYR A 216 5.61 -14.62 2.49
CA TYR A 216 6.78 -14.96 1.68
C TYR A 216 6.90 -14.04 0.44
N SER A 217 6.31 -12.83 0.49
CA SER A 217 6.37 -11.85 -0.58
C SER A 217 7.57 -10.91 -0.37
N ARG A 218 8.52 -10.92 -1.31
CA ARG A 218 9.68 -9.99 -1.29
C ARG A 218 9.25 -8.52 -1.42
N GLY A 219 8.33 -8.25 -2.35
CA GLY A 219 7.74 -6.93 -2.51
C GLY A 219 6.93 -6.50 -1.27
N GLY A 220 6.23 -7.45 -0.64
CA GLY A 220 5.58 -7.24 0.65
C GLY A 220 6.55 -6.86 1.76
N PHE A 221 7.66 -7.57 1.90
CA PHE A 221 8.69 -7.30 2.90
C PHE A 221 9.36 -5.93 2.70
N LEU A 222 9.79 -5.62 1.47
CA LEU A 222 10.37 -4.31 1.16
C LEU A 222 9.36 -3.18 1.39
N GLY A 223 8.10 -3.39 0.98
CA GLY A 223 7.02 -2.44 1.23
C GLY A 223 6.78 -2.21 2.72
N LEU A 224 6.86 -3.26 3.55
CA LEU A 224 6.75 -3.17 5.00
C LEU A 224 7.86 -2.30 5.60
N LEU A 225 9.12 -2.52 5.19
CA LEU A 225 10.25 -1.70 5.65
C LEU A 225 10.07 -0.22 5.29
N VAL A 226 9.61 0.06 4.07
CA VAL A 226 9.31 1.44 3.63
C VAL A 226 8.17 2.04 4.46
N VAL A 227 7.07 1.32 4.66
CA VAL A 227 5.92 1.80 5.44
C VAL A 227 6.33 2.09 6.89
N LEU A 228 7.07 1.19 7.53
CA LEU A 228 7.58 1.41 8.90
C LEU A 228 8.57 2.58 8.96
N GLY A 229 9.43 2.74 7.95
CA GLY A 229 10.34 3.88 7.84
C GLY A 229 9.61 5.21 7.65
N VAL A 230 8.59 5.26 6.81
CA VAL A 230 7.75 6.45 6.63
C VAL A 230 6.98 6.77 7.91
N LEU A 231 6.43 5.76 8.59
CA LEU A 231 5.79 5.95 9.90
C LEU A 231 6.79 6.54 10.89
N PHE A 232 8.01 6.00 10.99
CA PHE A 232 9.08 6.54 11.83
C PHE A 232 9.37 8.03 11.59
N LEU A 233 9.42 8.42 10.31
CA LEU A 233 9.69 9.80 9.90
C LEU A 233 8.51 10.76 10.14
N SER A 234 7.30 10.26 10.42
CA SER A 234 6.09 11.09 10.57
C SER A 234 6.09 12.05 11.77
N ARG A 235 7.12 12.04 12.63
CA ARG A 235 7.29 12.92 13.82
C ARG A 235 6.18 12.82 14.88
N GLN A 236 5.32 11.80 14.83
CA GLN A 236 4.14 11.69 15.71
C GLN A 236 4.33 10.84 16.99
N ASN A 237 5.51 10.86 17.63
CA ASN A 237 5.86 9.97 18.75
C ASN A 237 5.63 8.48 18.44
N VAL A 238 5.90 8.08 17.20
CA VAL A 238 5.70 6.71 16.71
C VAL A 238 6.85 5.77 17.06
N LEU A 239 7.94 6.30 17.63
CA LEU A 239 9.17 5.58 17.97
C LEU A 239 8.91 4.26 18.70
N PRO A 240 8.11 4.18 19.78
CA PRO A 240 7.87 2.91 20.47
C PRO A 240 7.14 1.88 19.58
N VAL A 241 6.22 2.33 18.71
CA VAL A 241 5.48 1.44 17.80
C VAL A 241 6.41 0.91 16.72
N VAL A 242 7.26 1.75 16.14
CA VAL A 242 8.23 1.33 15.13
C VAL A 242 9.28 0.40 15.75
N LEU A 243 9.81 0.72 16.93
CA LEU A 243 10.76 -0.16 17.62
C LEU A 243 10.13 -1.51 17.95
N ALA A 244 8.89 -1.53 18.43
CA ALA A 244 8.15 -2.79 18.66
C ALA A 244 7.95 -3.58 17.35
N ALA A 245 7.63 -2.90 16.25
CA ALA A 245 7.50 -3.53 14.92
C ALA A 245 8.83 -4.10 14.42
N LEU A 246 9.93 -3.37 14.58
CA LEU A 246 11.27 -3.83 14.18
C LEU A 246 11.74 -5.01 15.05
N LEU A 247 11.52 -4.94 16.36
CA LEU A 247 11.78 -6.05 17.27
C LEU A 247 10.97 -7.29 16.86
N LEU A 248 9.69 -7.12 16.54
CA LEU A 248 8.84 -8.20 16.05
C LEU A 248 9.38 -8.81 14.74
N CYS A 249 9.87 -7.99 13.81
CA CYS A 249 10.50 -8.48 12.59
C CYS A 249 11.79 -9.26 12.88
N LEU A 250 12.62 -8.78 13.83
CA LEU A 250 13.84 -9.46 14.24
C LEU A 250 13.55 -10.81 14.90
N LEU A 251 12.56 -10.85 15.80
CA LEU A 251 12.11 -12.09 16.43
C LEU A 251 11.56 -13.06 15.39
N ALA A 252 10.70 -12.59 14.49
CA ALA A 252 10.15 -13.42 13.41
C ALA A 252 11.24 -14.01 12.50
N PHE A 253 12.34 -13.28 12.26
CA PHE A 253 13.50 -13.79 11.53
C PHE A 253 14.17 -14.96 12.25
N GLY A 254 14.31 -14.88 13.58
CA GLY A 254 14.88 -15.97 14.39
C GLY A 254 14.06 -17.27 14.37
N PHE A 255 12.75 -17.17 14.12
CA PHE A 255 11.85 -18.32 14.00
C PHE A 255 11.47 -18.65 12.55
N ALA A 256 12.04 -17.95 11.57
CA ALA A 256 11.66 -18.14 10.17
C ALA A 256 12.18 -19.48 9.62
N PRO A 257 11.34 -20.30 8.97
CA PRO A 257 11.80 -21.54 8.34
C PRO A 257 12.84 -21.28 7.24
N GLN A 258 13.71 -22.25 6.99
CA GLN A 258 14.75 -22.13 5.94
C GLN A 258 14.17 -21.79 4.56
N LYS A 259 12.96 -22.29 4.25
CA LYS A 259 12.23 -21.96 3.02
C LYS A 259 11.94 -20.46 2.88
N TRP A 260 11.61 -19.79 3.99
CA TRP A 260 11.40 -18.34 4.01
C TRP A 260 12.73 -17.60 3.78
N VAL A 261 13.78 -18.01 4.49
CA VAL A 261 15.12 -17.40 4.39
C VAL A 261 15.63 -17.49 2.95
N ASN A 262 15.58 -18.68 2.35
CA ASN A 262 15.99 -18.90 0.96
C ASN A 262 15.23 -17.99 -0.01
N ARG A 263 13.94 -17.71 0.24
CA ARG A 263 13.15 -16.83 -0.63
C ARG A 263 13.52 -15.36 -0.46
N ILE A 264 13.82 -14.90 0.74
CA ILE A 264 14.25 -13.51 0.97
C ILE A 264 15.67 -13.28 0.46
N ASP A 265 16.55 -14.27 0.53
CA ASP A 265 17.93 -14.19 0.05
C ASP A 265 18.02 -13.89 -1.46
N THR A 266 17.05 -14.40 -2.24
CA THR A 266 16.96 -14.09 -3.69
C THR A 266 16.74 -12.60 -4.01
N ILE A 267 16.42 -11.74 -3.02
CA ILE A 267 16.37 -10.29 -3.24
C ILE A 267 17.74 -9.75 -3.66
N VAL A 268 18.83 -10.33 -3.14
CA VAL A 268 20.20 -9.91 -3.46
C VAL A 268 20.63 -10.41 -4.85
N ASN A 269 20.21 -11.62 -5.22
CA ASN A 269 20.56 -12.29 -6.49
C ASN A 269 19.41 -12.27 -7.51
N TYR A 270 18.85 -11.10 -7.81
CA TYR A 270 17.63 -10.98 -8.62
C TYR A 270 17.75 -11.53 -10.06
N GLN A 271 18.95 -11.64 -10.62
CA GLN A 271 19.17 -12.17 -11.97
C GLN A 271 18.90 -13.68 -12.06
N GLN A 272 18.96 -14.39 -10.94
CA GLN A 272 18.62 -15.81 -10.85
C GLN A 272 17.14 -16.02 -10.50
N ASP A 273 16.38 -14.94 -10.32
CA ASP A 273 14.97 -14.98 -9.96
C ASP A 273 14.09 -14.82 -11.20
N GLY A 274 13.46 -15.93 -11.61
CA GLY A 274 12.54 -15.94 -12.75
C GLY A 274 11.38 -14.95 -12.61
N SER A 275 10.94 -14.62 -11.39
CA SER A 275 9.86 -13.65 -11.17
C SER A 275 10.30 -12.20 -11.41
N ALA A 276 11.51 -11.81 -11.00
CA ALA A 276 12.05 -10.47 -11.27
C ALA A 276 12.36 -10.30 -12.76
N MET A 277 13.00 -11.29 -13.38
CA MET A 277 13.31 -11.25 -14.82
C MET A 277 12.03 -11.23 -15.67
N GLY A 278 11.00 -12.00 -15.30
CA GLY A 278 9.69 -11.95 -15.97
C GLY A 278 9.08 -10.55 -15.98
N ARG A 279 9.18 -9.79 -14.87
CA ARG A 279 8.67 -8.40 -14.82
C ARG A 279 9.45 -7.46 -15.73
N LEU A 280 10.78 -7.58 -15.77
CA LEU A 280 11.60 -6.76 -16.67
C LEU A 280 11.25 -7.02 -18.14
N THR A 281 11.01 -8.28 -18.49
CA THR A 281 10.49 -8.67 -19.81
C THR A 281 9.10 -8.09 -20.06
N ALA A 282 8.19 -8.14 -19.08
CA ALA A 282 6.88 -7.52 -19.22
C ALA A 282 6.95 -6.00 -19.42
N TRP A 283 7.88 -5.33 -18.74
CA TRP A 283 8.08 -3.89 -18.90
C TRP A 283 8.61 -3.54 -20.29
N SER A 284 9.51 -4.36 -20.84
CA SER A 284 10.03 -4.16 -22.19
C SER A 284 8.95 -4.38 -23.25
N VAL A 285 8.13 -5.42 -23.11
CA VAL A 285 6.98 -5.69 -23.98
C VAL A 285 5.95 -4.57 -23.90
N ALA A 286 5.57 -4.13 -22.69
CA ALA A 286 4.63 -3.04 -22.50
C ALA A 286 5.13 -1.72 -23.13
N PHE A 287 6.42 -1.42 -23.00
CA PHE A 287 7.01 -0.21 -23.61
C PHE A 287 7.04 -0.29 -25.14
N GLN A 288 7.38 -1.45 -25.70
CA GLN A 288 7.36 -1.67 -27.16
C GLN A 288 5.94 -1.57 -27.71
N LEU A 289 4.96 -2.20 -27.03
CA LEU A 289 3.55 -2.10 -27.39
C LEU A 289 3.04 -0.67 -27.37
N ALA A 290 3.40 0.10 -26.34
CA ALA A 290 3.08 1.52 -26.27
C ALA A 290 3.82 2.34 -27.32
N THR A 291 4.97 1.89 -27.82
CA THR A 291 5.68 2.59 -28.90
C THR A 291 5.00 2.35 -30.24
N ASP A 292 4.51 1.13 -30.49
CA ASP A 292 3.74 0.77 -31.68
C ASP A 292 2.34 1.42 -31.68
N ASN A 293 1.69 1.49 -30.52
CA ASN A 293 0.36 2.08 -30.33
C ASN A 293 0.41 3.24 -29.31
N PRO A 294 1.01 4.39 -29.65
CA PRO A 294 1.35 5.45 -28.69
C PRO A 294 0.17 6.15 -28.05
N ILE A 295 -0.97 6.18 -28.72
CA ILE A 295 -2.16 6.84 -28.21
C ILE A 295 -2.93 5.84 -27.36
N THR A 296 -3.50 4.79 -27.94
CA THR A 296 -4.46 3.94 -27.24
C THR A 296 -3.87 2.70 -26.57
N GLY A 297 -2.60 2.39 -26.80
CA GLY A 297 -1.99 1.14 -26.32
C GLY A 297 -2.63 -0.10 -26.96
N GLY A 298 -2.48 -1.26 -26.32
CA GLY A 298 -3.07 -2.52 -26.77
C GLY A 298 -4.50 -2.80 -26.26
N GLY A 299 -5.03 -1.96 -25.38
CA GLY A 299 -6.26 -2.22 -24.62
C GLY A 299 -6.03 -3.13 -23.40
N PHE A 300 -7.06 -3.26 -22.56
CA PHE A 300 -7.02 -4.10 -21.37
C PHE A 300 -6.60 -5.55 -21.68
N TRP A 301 -5.81 -6.13 -20.78
CA TRP A 301 -5.25 -7.48 -20.87
C TRP A 301 -4.28 -7.74 -22.03
N SER A 302 -3.94 -6.71 -22.81
CA SER A 302 -3.00 -6.88 -23.93
C SER A 302 -1.60 -7.28 -23.48
N ILE A 303 -1.12 -6.78 -22.34
CA ILE A 303 0.25 -7.02 -21.85
C ILE A 303 0.42 -8.31 -21.04
N ILE A 304 -0.64 -9.10 -20.85
CA ILE A 304 -0.56 -10.44 -20.25
C ILE A 304 -0.96 -11.53 -21.25
N ASN A 305 -1.26 -11.15 -22.49
CA ASN A 305 -1.63 -12.07 -23.55
C ASN A 305 -0.38 -12.63 -24.24
N GLY A 306 -0.27 -13.96 -24.32
CA GLY A 306 0.88 -14.63 -24.95
C GLY A 306 1.09 -14.29 -26.43
N GLN A 307 0.03 -13.95 -27.16
CA GLN A 307 0.17 -13.50 -28.56
C GLN A 307 0.88 -12.15 -28.64
N THR A 308 0.66 -11.26 -27.67
CA THR A 308 1.40 -10.00 -27.56
C THR A 308 2.87 -10.27 -27.28
N TYR A 309 3.18 -11.22 -26.38
CA TYR A 309 4.58 -11.61 -26.11
C TYR A 309 5.27 -12.14 -27.35
N ARG A 310 4.64 -13.05 -28.10
CA ARG A 310 5.22 -13.58 -29.34
C ARG A 310 5.46 -12.53 -30.41
N ARG A 311 4.67 -11.46 -30.43
CA ARG A 311 4.88 -10.34 -31.37
C ARG A 311 6.21 -9.63 -31.12
N TYR A 312 6.63 -9.47 -29.86
CA TYR A 312 7.85 -8.75 -29.50
C TYR A 312 9.01 -9.67 -29.12
N LEU A 313 8.72 -10.93 -28.79
CA LEU A 313 9.66 -11.98 -28.38
C LEU A 313 9.24 -13.29 -29.08
N PRO A 314 9.64 -13.51 -30.34
CA PRO A 314 9.15 -14.61 -31.18
C PRO A 314 9.30 -16.01 -30.56
N ASP A 315 10.34 -16.23 -29.77
CA ASP A 315 10.65 -17.52 -29.13
C ASP A 315 10.03 -17.69 -27.73
N TYR A 316 9.21 -16.73 -27.27
CA TYR A 316 8.61 -16.80 -25.94
C TYR A 316 7.44 -17.78 -25.88
N ALA A 317 7.40 -18.61 -24.84
CA ALA A 317 6.31 -19.56 -24.63
C ALA A 317 5.00 -18.80 -24.32
N LEU A 318 3.89 -19.22 -24.94
CA LEU A 318 2.58 -18.57 -24.76
C LEU A 318 2.09 -18.62 -23.31
N GLU A 319 2.40 -19.71 -22.64
CA GLU A 319 1.94 -20.03 -21.28
C GLU A 319 2.71 -19.23 -20.20
N ASP A 320 3.85 -18.63 -20.57
CA ASP A 320 4.76 -18.00 -19.62
C ASP A 320 4.60 -16.48 -19.51
N SER A 321 3.51 -15.89 -20.01
CA SER A 321 3.32 -14.42 -20.06
C SER A 321 3.32 -13.79 -18.66
N PRO A 322 4.42 -13.16 -18.21
CA PRO A 322 4.53 -12.62 -16.86
C PRO A 322 3.77 -11.30 -16.73
N ASP A 323 3.10 -11.08 -15.61
CA ASP A 323 2.50 -9.77 -15.30
C ASP A 323 3.61 -8.74 -14.98
N ALA A 324 3.45 -7.52 -15.48
CA ALA A 324 4.34 -6.40 -15.19
C ALA A 324 4.44 -6.08 -13.69
N HIS A 325 3.38 -6.33 -12.91
CA HIS A 325 3.28 -5.94 -11.49
C HIS A 325 3.72 -4.49 -11.24
N SER A 326 3.50 -3.62 -12.22
CA SER A 326 3.81 -2.20 -12.19
C SER A 326 2.66 -1.47 -12.83
N ILE A 327 1.94 -0.68 -12.03
CA ILE A 327 0.80 0.10 -12.52
C ILE A 327 1.20 1.03 -13.67
N TYR A 328 2.44 1.51 -13.67
CA TYR A 328 2.96 2.38 -14.72
C TYR A 328 3.12 1.67 -16.06
N PHE A 329 3.79 0.51 -16.07
CA PHE A 329 3.96 -0.26 -17.32
C PHE A 329 2.66 -0.93 -17.75
N GLY A 330 1.81 -1.31 -16.79
CA GLY A 330 0.43 -1.72 -17.02
C GLY A 330 -0.35 -0.70 -17.83
N LEU A 331 -0.49 0.50 -17.26
CA LEU A 331 -1.24 1.60 -17.86
C LEU A 331 -0.63 2.06 -19.19
N LEU A 332 0.71 2.09 -19.28
CA LEU A 332 1.42 2.48 -20.50
C LEU A 332 1.17 1.50 -21.65
N GLY A 333 1.33 0.19 -21.41
CA GLY A 333 1.16 -0.82 -22.46
C GLY A 333 -0.31 -0.99 -22.87
N GLU A 334 -1.23 -0.96 -21.91
CA GLU A 334 -2.66 -1.16 -22.18
C GLU A 334 -3.37 0.08 -22.71
N HIS A 335 -2.95 1.29 -22.31
CA HIS A 335 -3.69 2.53 -22.61
C HIS A 335 -2.84 3.64 -23.24
N GLY A 336 -1.59 3.33 -23.62
CA GLY A 336 -0.67 4.25 -24.29
C GLY A 336 -0.16 5.38 -23.39
N PHE A 337 0.60 6.30 -24.00
CA PHE A 337 1.21 7.43 -23.27
C PHE A 337 0.21 8.40 -22.63
N PRO A 338 -0.96 8.72 -23.24
CA PRO A 338 -1.96 9.56 -22.58
C PRO A 338 -2.56 8.89 -21.34
N GLY A 339 -2.62 7.55 -21.32
CA GLY A 339 -3.01 6.79 -20.15
C GLY A 339 -2.01 6.95 -18.99
N ASP A 340 -0.71 6.97 -19.27
CA ASP A 340 0.34 7.24 -18.26
C ASP A 340 0.30 8.72 -17.84
N THR A 341 -0.46 9.05 -16.79
CA THR A 341 -0.67 10.43 -16.30
C THR A 341 0.57 11.08 -15.68
N ARG A 342 1.78 10.59 -15.94
CA ARG A 342 3.02 11.23 -15.49
C ARG A 342 3.17 12.61 -16.14
N PRO A 343 3.54 13.65 -15.38
CA PRO A 343 4.03 14.88 -15.99
C PRO A 343 5.24 14.51 -16.86
N ARG A 344 5.21 14.83 -18.15
CA ARG A 344 6.36 14.66 -19.06
C ARG A 344 7.54 15.49 -18.54
N THR A 345 8.35 14.94 -17.65
CA THR A 345 9.73 15.39 -17.49
C THR A 345 10.49 14.95 -18.74
N ARG A 346 11.21 15.90 -19.35
CA ARG A 346 11.83 15.78 -20.68
C ARG A 346 12.58 14.45 -20.84
N ARG A 347 12.27 13.74 -21.94
CA ARG A 347 12.93 12.55 -22.51
C ARG A 347 14.26 12.17 -21.84
N THR A 348 14.20 11.23 -20.91
CA THR A 348 15.36 10.37 -20.60
C THR A 348 15.25 9.18 -21.54
N ARG A 349 16.13 9.08 -22.56
CA ARG A 349 16.31 7.85 -23.33
C ARG A 349 16.80 6.77 -22.35
N LEU A 350 15.91 5.89 -21.89
CA LEU A 350 16.33 4.62 -21.32
C LEU A 350 16.53 3.67 -22.51
N GLY A 351 17.77 3.59 -23.01
CA GLY A 351 18.18 2.54 -23.92
C GLY A 351 18.40 1.26 -23.12
N LEU A 352 17.40 0.39 -23.09
CA LEU A 352 17.57 -1.01 -22.66
C LEU A 352 17.80 -1.84 -23.93
N GLU A 353 19.05 -1.86 -24.39
CA GLU A 353 19.50 -2.87 -25.36
C GLU A 353 19.79 -4.17 -24.59
N LEU A 354 18.84 -5.10 -24.60
CA LEU A 354 19.11 -6.50 -24.26
C LEU A 354 19.65 -7.16 -25.52
N ARG A 355 20.97 -7.27 -25.62
CA ARG A 355 21.63 -8.11 -26.64
C ARG A 355 21.34 -9.58 -26.33
N SER A 356 20.62 -10.25 -27.22
CA SER A 356 20.51 -11.71 -27.23
C SER A 356 21.73 -12.30 -27.96
N ASP A 357 22.76 -12.70 -27.22
CA ASP A 357 23.83 -13.52 -27.79
C ASP A 357 23.45 -15.00 -27.63
N ALA A 358 23.00 -15.61 -28.73
CA ALA A 358 22.85 -17.05 -28.86
C ALA A 358 24.24 -17.71 -29.04
N PRO A 359 24.54 -18.87 -28.42
CA PRO A 359 25.88 -19.45 -28.50
C PRO A 359 26.06 -20.25 -29.81
N GLY A 360 26.77 -19.66 -30.76
CA GLY A 360 27.36 -20.35 -31.90
C GLY A 360 28.67 -21.04 -31.52
N LYS A 361 28.77 -22.33 -31.89
CA LYS A 361 29.91 -23.24 -31.72
C LYS A 361 31.23 -22.63 -32.20
N HIS A 362 32.31 -22.71 -31.40
CA HIS A 362 33.68 -23.01 -31.86
C HIS A 362 34.61 -23.42 -30.69
N HIS A 363 35.60 -24.25 -31.03
CA HIS A 363 36.46 -25.06 -30.15
C HIS A 363 37.60 -24.32 -29.42
N ARG A 364 37.88 -24.81 -28.20
CA ARG A 364 39.17 -24.98 -27.44
C ARG A 364 40.26 -23.88 -27.49
N LEU A 365 40.62 -23.32 -26.32
CA LEU A 365 41.79 -23.64 -25.44
C LEU A 365 41.94 -22.60 -24.29
N PRO A 366 42.68 -22.89 -23.19
CA PRO A 366 42.40 -22.35 -21.85
C PRO A 366 43.33 -21.21 -21.40
N GLY A 367 42.83 -20.44 -20.43
CA GLY A 367 43.65 -19.64 -19.53
C GLY A 367 43.82 -18.19 -19.96
N HIS A 368 43.00 -17.29 -19.41
CA HIS A 368 43.44 -16.01 -18.85
C HIS A 368 42.22 -15.33 -18.21
N ARG A 369 42.32 -15.05 -16.91
CA ARG A 369 41.38 -14.21 -16.17
C ARG A 369 41.43 -12.80 -16.77
N ASN A 370 40.31 -12.29 -17.26
CA ASN A 370 40.13 -10.85 -17.47
C ASN A 370 38.79 -10.38 -16.89
N VAL A 371 38.91 -9.62 -15.81
CA VAL A 371 37.85 -8.87 -15.16
C VAL A 371 37.51 -7.69 -16.07
N CYS A 372 36.28 -7.65 -16.60
CA CYS A 372 35.78 -6.50 -17.35
C CYS A 372 35.15 -5.51 -16.37
N GLN A 373 35.83 -4.39 -16.10
CA GLN A 373 35.33 -3.29 -15.29
C GLN A 373 34.30 -2.45 -16.08
N LEU A 374 33.09 -2.30 -15.55
CA LEU A 374 32.08 -1.36 -16.07
C LEU A 374 32.51 0.08 -15.77
N ARG A 375 32.78 0.88 -16.81
CA ARG A 375 33.09 2.31 -16.66
C ARG A 375 31.80 3.13 -16.74
N VAL A 376 31.28 3.55 -15.58
CA VAL A 376 30.12 4.46 -15.49
C VAL A 376 30.58 5.89 -15.78
N LEU A 377 30.10 6.48 -16.88
CA LEU A 377 30.26 7.90 -17.19
C LEU A 377 29.38 8.75 -16.25
N ARG A 378 30.00 9.58 -15.41
CA ARG A 378 29.30 10.56 -14.55
C ARG A 378 28.72 11.72 -15.39
N PRO A 379 27.50 12.21 -15.09
CA PRO A 379 26.97 13.42 -15.70
C PRO A 379 27.68 14.68 -15.15
N ARG A 380 28.03 15.63 -16.04
CA ARG A 380 28.57 16.96 -15.69
C ARG A 380 27.45 17.85 -15.11
N LEU A 381 27.65 18.37 -13.90
CA LEU A 381 26.85 19.46 -13.33
C LEU A 381 27.40 20.82 -13.78
N PRO A 382 26.56 21.85 -14.05
CA PRO A 382 27.04 23.19 -14.39
C PRO A 382 27.63 23.91 -13.16
N GLY A 383 28.71 24.65 -13.42
CA GLY A 383 29.65 25.17 -12.41
C GLY A 383 29.12 26.30 -11.53
N VAL A 384 29.53 26.25 -10.26
CA VAL A 384 29.39 27.33 -9.29
C VAL A 384 30.56 28.30 -9.47
N HIS A 385 30.27 29.56 -9.82
CA HIS A 385 31.25 30.64 -9.85
C HIS A 385 31.75 30.92 -8.42
N ARG A 386 33.06 30.73 -8.20
CA ARG A 386 33.80 31.26 -7.04
C ARG A 386 34.09 32.74 -7.28
N LEU A 387 33.66 33.61 -6.37
CA LEU A 387 34.22 34.95 -6.22
C LEU A 387 35.38 34.89 -5.20
N ARG A 388 36.52 35.49 -5.56
CA ARG A 388 37.73 35.63 -4.76
C ARG A 388 37.59 36.76 -3.71
N PRO A 389 38.42 36.75 -2.64
CA PRO A 389 38.38 37.73 -1.56
C PRO A 389 39.21 38.99 -1.89
N SER A 390 38.84 40.13 -1.31
CA SER A 390 39.67 41.34 -1.24
C SER A 390 39.95 41.71 0.22
N GLU A 391 41.23 41.87 0.53
CA GLU A 391 41.79 42.28 1.82
C GLU A 391 41.66 43.79 2.10
N GLY A 392 41.76 44.13 3.38
CA GLY A 392 42.13 45.46 3.91
C GLY A 392 41.00 46.11 4.73
N ALA A 393 41.19 46.69 5.92
CA ALA A 393 42.34 46.84 6.81
C ALA A 393 41.83 47.42 8.16
N ARG A 394 42.61 47.23 9.24
CA ARG A 394 42.71 48.06 10.49
C ARG A 394 41.59 48.06 11.55
N ARG A 395 41.92 47.38 12.67
CA ARG A 395 42.04 47.79 14.10
C ARG A 395 41.07 48.81 14.79
N PRO A 396 40.96 48.74 16.15
CA PRO A 396 39.77 49.10 16.93
C PRO A 396 39.93 50.38 17.79
N ALA A 397 38.83 50.89 18.37
CA ALA A 397 38.71 51.35 19.78
C ALA A 397 37.42 52.14 20.08
N ALA A 398 36.95 51.97 21.33
CA ALA A 398 36.32 52.95 22.23
C ALA A 398 34.83 53.38 22.08
N HIS A 399 34.10 53.13 23.17
CA HIS A 399 32.97 53.89 23.76
C HIS A 399 33.27 55.42 23.91
N PRO A 400 32.37 56.31 24.40
CA PRO A 400 30.99 56.15 24.94
C PRO A 400 29.97 57.20 24.42
N SER A 401 28.70 57.12 24.84
CA SER A 401 27.87 58.21 25.43
C SER A 401 26.34 58.02 25.22
N ALA A 402 25.59 58.12 26.34
CA ALA A 402 24.15 58.39 26.42
C ALA A 402 23.93 59.93 26.51
N PRO A 403 22.73 60.54 26.77
CA PRO A 403 21.41 59.99 27.15
C PRO A 403 20.14 60.74 26.64
N GLY A 404 18.95 60.29 27.07
CA GLY A 404 17.68 61.06 27.19
C GLY A 404 16.46 60.38 26.54
N GLY A 405 15.27 60.23 27.14
CA GLY A 405 14.73 60.54 28.46
C GLY A 405 13.23 60.17 28.58
N ARG A 406 12.79 59.84 29.81
CA ARG A 406 11.45 59.93 30.46
C ARG A 406 10.19 59.26 29.87
N HIS A 407 9.55 58.36 30.65
CA HIS A 407 8.53 58.70 31.67
C HIS A 407 8.20 57.51 32.61
N GLN A 408 7.73 57.85 33.82
CA GLN A 408 7.57 57.04 35.04
C GLN A 408 6.13 56.49 35.27
N HIS A 409 6.02 55.37 36.00
CA HIS A 409 5.27 55.17 37.28
C HIS A 409 5.38 53.67 37.66
N GLY A 410 6.07 53.26 38.74
CA GLY A 410 5.57 53.13 40.13
C GLY A 410 4.91 51.75 40.32
N THR A 411 5.23 50.82 41.23
CA THR A 411 5.91 50.78 42.54
C THR A 411 6.14 49.26 42.85
N ALA A 412 7.34 48.79 43.19
CA ALA A 412 7.79 48.36 44.55
C ALA A 412 6.80 47.42 45.30
N ARG A 413 7.18 46.29 45.95
CA ARG A 413 8.45 45.93 46.61
C ARG A 413 8.41 44.47 47.14
N ALA A 414 9.61 43.88 47.20
CA ALA A 414 10.21 43.11 48.31
C ALA A 414 9.64 41.73 48.74
N LEU A 415 10.42 40.64 48.62
CA LEU A 415 11.35 40.02 49.62
C LEU A 415 10.60 38.97 50.48
N CYS A 416 11.10 37.80 50.87
CA CYS A 416 12.40 37.14 50.80
C CYS A 416 12.20 35.65 51.20
N ARG A 417 13.10 34.77 50.72
CA ARG A 417 13.84 33.67 51.42
C ARG A 417 13.11 32.76 52.42
N GLU A 418 13.40 31.47 52.60
CA GLU A 418 14.51 30.55 52.31
C GLU A 418 13.94 29.13 52.53
N GLY A 419 14.33 28.08 51.79
CA GLY A 419 15.26 27.02 52.23
C GLY A 419 14.69 26.09 53.33
N LYS A 420 14.85 24.77 53.38
CA LYS A 420 15.65 23.74 52.68
C LYS A 420 15.26 22.39 53.35
N GLU A 421 15.34 21.29 52.60
CA GLU A 421 15.87 19.94 52.98
C GLU A 421 15.52 19.32 54.36
N ALA A 422 15.40 18.01 54.62
CA ALA A 422 15.42 16.74 53.92
C ALA A 422 15.15 15.65 55.01
N THR A 423 14.87 14.42 54.58
CA THR A 423 15.21 13.12 55.24
C THR A 423 14.47 12.60 56.49
N ALA A 424 13.94 11.37 56.31
CA ALA A 424 14.22 10.13 57.08
C ALA A 424 13.09 9.45 57.86
N ALA A 425 12.99 8.12 57.61
CA ALA A 425 12.68 7.00 58.53
C ALA A 425 11.26 6.92 59.13
N ALA A 426 10.64 5.76 59.42
CA ALA A 426 10.93 4.34 59.23
C ALA A 426 9.69 3.52 59.69
N THR A 427 9.72 2.22 59.38
CA THR A 427 9.17 1.08 60.17
C THR A 427 7.66 0.79 60.22
N GLY A 428 7.32 -0.49 59.97
CA GLY A 428 6.02 -1.09 60.33
C GLY A 428 5.77 -2.46 59.70
N LEU A 429 6.28 -3.51 60.34
CA LEU A 429 6.12 -4.94 60.03
C LEU A 429 4.66 -5.44 59.99
N GLY A 430 4.41 -6.53 59.25
CA GLY A 430 3.18 -7.33 59.39
C GLY A 430 3.09 -8.46 58.36
N GLN A 431 3.69 -9.60 58.68
CA GLN A 431 3.78 -10.81 57.86
C GLN A 431 2.76 -11.86 58.36
N VAL A 432 2.38 -12.83 57.49
CA VAL A 432 1.79 -14.16 57.80
C VAL A 432 0.25 -14.17 58.03
N LYS A 433 -0.64 -15.04 57.48
CA LYS A 433 -0.64 -16.43 56.98
C LYS A 433 -1.89 -16.68 56.09
N ARG A 434 -1.77 -17.50 55.03
CA ARG A 434 -2.87 -18.34 54.43
C ARG A 434 -3.12 -19.59 55.33
N PRO A 435 -3.95 -20.62 55.00
CA PRO A 435 -5.01 -20.81 53.96
C PRO A 435 -6.32 -21.43 54.54
N CYS A 436 -7.37 -21.61 53.72
CA CYS A 436 -8.02 -22.92 53.47
C CYS A 436 -9.29 -22.84 52.58
N ALA A 437 -9.60 -24.01 52.03
CA ALA A 437 -10.49 -24.38 50.93
C ALA A 437 -12.00 -24.08 51.07
N GLY A 438 -12.65 -24.11 49.90
CA GLY A 438 -14.08 -24.25 49.64
C GLY A 438 -14.29 -24.49 48.16
#